data_AF-A0A3A0DTI9-F1
#
_entry.id   AF-A0A3A0DTI9-F1
#
_cell.length_a   1.000
_cell.length_b   1.000
_cell.length_c   1.000
_cell.angle_alpha   90.00
_cell.angle_beta   90.00
_cell.angle_gamma   90.00
#
_symmetry.space_group_name_H-M   'P 1'
#
loop_
_entity.id
_entity.type
_entity.pdbx_description
1 polymer ?
#
loop_
_entity_poly.entity_id
_entity_poly.type
_entity_poly.pdbx_seq_one_letter_code
_entity_poly.pdbx_strand_id
1 'polypeptide(L)'
;MNNSQPSFLALAAKTIVAHSVTYFFMGILASTFLNYAERFARPEMACWMRQLDDPLIMAGPLFQPIRGLIFALAFFPLREILFGKKNGWLIMWWTLVALGILSTFGPPPGSLEGMIYTRIPILDQLTGWLEVVPQALLLSVILFYWVNHPEKKWLNWVMGVFFFMVNLMLVAGLLVR
;
A
#
# COMPACT_ATOMS: atom_id res chain seq x y z
N MET A 1 -16.41 -27.51 0.39
CA MET A 1 -15.31 -26.80 1.08
C MET A 1 -15.93 -25.92 2.13
N ASN A 2 -15.65 -26.19 3.40
CA ASN A 2 -16.22 -25.43 4.52
C ASN A 2 -15.49 -24.08 4.61
N ASN A 3 -15.88 -23.12 3.76
CA ASN A 3 -15.26 -21.79 3.76
C ASN A 3 -15.82 -20.99 4.94
N SER A 4 -15.24 -21.20 6.11
CA SER A 4 -15.42 -20.29 7.24
C SER A 4 -14.94 -18.91 6.81
N GLN A 5 -15.88 -18.02 6.52
CA GLN A 5 -15.61 -16.65 6.11
C GLN A 5 -14.72 -15.96 7.15
N PRO A 6 -13.72 -15.15 6.74
CA PRO A 6 -12.83 -14.49 7.68
C PRO A 6 -13.62 -13.53 8.58
N SER A 7 -13.36 -13.60 9.89
CA SER A 7 -13.90 -12.61 10.83
C SER A 7 -13.32 -11.23 10.54
N PHE A 8 -14.06 -10.18 10.89
CA PHE A 8 -13.61 -8.80 10.65
C PHE A 8 -12.26 -8.54 11.31
N LEU A 9 -12.08 -8.93 12.58
CA LEU A 9 -10.84 -8.70 13.32
C LEU A 9 -9.64 -9.41 12.67
N ALA A 10 -9.83 -10.65 12.20
CA ALA A 10 -8.77 -11.39 11.52
C ALA A 10 -8.41 -10.75 10.17
N LEU A 11 -9.41 -10.32 9.40
CA LEU A 11 -9.19 -9.62 8.14
C LEU A 11 -8.51 -8.27 8.36
N ALA A 12 -8.95 -7.48 9.34
CA ALA A 12 -8.39 -6.18 9.67
C ALA A 12 -6.92 -6.30 10.07
N ALA A 13 -6.59 -7.19 11.01
CA ALA A 13 -5.21 -7.40 11.42
C ALA A 13 -4.30 -7.82 10.26
N LYS A 14 -4.73 -8.80 9.43
CA LYS A 14 -3.96 -9.24 8.27
C LYS A 14 -3.81 -8.14 7.22
N THR A 15 -4.84 -7.34 6.98
CA THR A 15 -4.80 -6.23 6.01
C THR A 15 -3.87 -5.12 6.47
N ILE A 16 -3.94 -4.73 7.75
CA ILE A 16 -3.04 -3.76 8.38
C ILE A 16 -1.58 -4.16 8.17
N VAL A 17 -1.26 -5.41 8.52
CA VAL A 17 0.10 -5.93 8.44
C VAL A 17 0.55 -6.03 6.98
N ALA A 18 -0.23 -6.67 6.12
CA ALA A 18 0.13 -6.86 4.71
C ALA A 18 0.28 -5.53 3.98
N HIS A 19 -0.61 -4.57 4.22
CA HIS A 19 -0.52 -3.25 3.61
C HIS A 19 0.74 -2.50 4.07
N SER A 20 1.00 -2.47 5.37
CA SER A 20 2.17 -1.75 5.91
C SER A 20 3.48 -2.35 5.41
N VAL A 21 3.61 -3.68 5.39
CA VAL A 21 4.81 -4.37 4.90
C VAL A 21 5.02 -4.15 3.41
N THR A 22 3.97 -4.33 2.59
CA THR A 22 4.09 -4.16 1.13
C THR A 22 4.33 -2.71 0.74
N TYR A 23 3.69 -1.75 1.41
CA TYR A 23 3.92 -0.32 1.22
C TYR A 23 5.37 0.03 1.55
N PHE A 24 5.86 -0.40 2.71
CA PHE A 24 7.23 -0.09 3.11
C PHE A 24 8.27 -0.70 2.17
N PHE A 25 8.09 -1.98 1.80
CA PHE A 25 9.00 -2.67 0.89
C PHE A 25 9.04 -2.00 -0.48
N MET A 26 7.88 -1.73 -1.09
CA MET A 26 7.83 -1.06 -2.39
C MET A 26 8.33 0.38 -2.32
N GLY A 27 8.10 1.09 -1.21
CA GLY A 27 8.63 2.43 -1.00
C GLY A 27 10.15 2.47 -0.97
N ILE A 28 10.81 1.49 -0.33
CA ILE A 28 12.29 1.37 -0.40
C ILE A 28 12.74 1.12 -1.84
N LEU A 29 12.14 0.16 -2.53
CA LEU A 29 12.53 -0.16 -3.90
C LEU A 29 12.36 1.06 -4.80
N ALA A 30 11.21 1.72 -4.72
CA ALA A 30 10.89 2.88 -5.54
C ALA A 30 11.79 4.08 -5.22
N SER A 31 12.01 4.39 -3.94
CA SER A 31 12.93 5.47 -3.55
C SER A 31 14.35 5.25 -4.08
N THR A 32 14.80 3.99 -4.10
CA THR A 32 16.13 3.60 -4.59
C THR A 32 16.22 3.61 -6.12
N PHE A 33 15.26 3.01 -6.83
CA PHE A 33 15.33 2.83 -8.28
C PHE A 33 14.78 4.02 -9.09
N LEU A 34 13.88 4.82 -8.51
CA LEU A 34 13.22 5.93 -9.20
C LEU A 34 13.79 7.30 -8.81
N ASN A 35 14.79 7.34 -7.92
CA ASN A 35 15.46 8.55 -7.43
C ASN A 35 14.48 9.59 -6.86
N TYR A 36 13.76 9.22 -5.79
CA TYR A 36 12.73 10.07 -5.19
C TYR A 36 13.27 11.40 -4.65
N ALA A 37 14.51 11.43 -4.18
CA ALA A 37 15.14 12.66 -3.69
C ALA A 37 15.18 13.73 -4.79
N GLU A 38 15.67 13.37 -5.97
CA GLU A 38 15.71 14.29 -7.11
C GLU A 38 14.30 14.65 -7.60
N ARG A 39 13.42 13.66 -7.73
CA ARG A 39 12.06 13.88 -8.26
C ARG A 39 11.21 14.77 -7.36
N PHE A 40 11.27 14.58 -6.04
CA PHE A 40 10.48 15.39 -5.09
C PHE A 40 11.05 16.80 -4.92
N ALA A 41 12.33 17.01 -5.25
CA ALA A 41 12.95 18.33 -5.26
C ALA A 41 12.58 19.17 -6.51
N ARG A 42 12.02 18.56 -7.56
CA ARG A 42 11.57 19.30 -8.76
C ARG A 42 10.49 20.30 -8.37
N PRO A 43 10.51 21.55 -8.89
CA PRO A 43 9.60 22.61 -8.45
C PRO A 43 8.11 22.24 -8.49
N GLU A 44 7.71 21.47 -9.50
CA GLU A 44 6.33 21.03 -9.72
C GLU A 44 5.86 19.97 -8.71
N MET A 45 6.80 19.18 -8.16
CA MET A 45 6.53 18.20 -7.13
C MET A 45 6.74 18.78 -5.73
N ALA A 46 7.71 19.69 -5.55
CA ALA A 46 8.02 20.30 -4.26
C ALA A 46 6.89 21.20 -3.72
N CYS A 47 6.06 21.77 -4.60
CA CYS A 47 4.86 22.50 -4.18
C CYS A 47 3.71 21.57 -3.73
N TRP A 48 3.78 20.29 -4.10
CA TRP A 48 2.76 19.27 -3.83
C TRP A 48 3.17 18.29 -2.71
N MET A 49 4.46 17.94 -2.65
CA MET A 49 5.04 16.94 -1.76
C MET A 49 6.06 17.56 -0.81
N ARG A 50 6.01 17.12 0.45
CA ARG A 50 7.09 17.35 1.41
C ARG A 50 8.34 16.59 0.97
N GLN A 51 9.50 17.12 1.34
CA GLN A 51 10.79 16.50 1.02
C GLN A 51 11.02 15.23 1.85
N LEU A 52 11.90 14.34 1.38
CA LEU A 52 12.16 13.05 2.04
C LEU A 52 12.76 13.19 3.44
N ASP A 53 13.40 14.33 3.71
CA ASP A 53 13.95 14.72 4.99
C ASP A 53 12.91 15.44 5.88
N ASP A 54 11.64 15.52 5.50
CA ASP A 54 10.59 15.99 6.41
C ASP A 54 10.26 14.88 7.44
N PRO A 55 10.26 15.16 8.76
CA PRO A 55 9.92 14.17 9.78
C PRO A 55 8.57 13.49 9.56
N LEU A 56 7.58 14.19 8.97
CA LEU A 56 6.27 13.64 8.70
C LEU A 56 6.29 12.66 7.52
N ILE A 57 7.16 12.87 6.53
CA ILE A 57 7.38 11.91 5.43
C ILE A 57 8.08 10.67 5.95
N MET A 58 9.10 10.83 6.80
CA MET A 58 9.75 9.70 7.47
C MET A 58 8.80 8.91 8.36
N ALA A 59 7.88 9.58 9.05
CA ALA A 59 6.82 8.95 9.82
C ALA A 59 5.69 8.38 8.95
N GLY A 60 5.64 8.72 7.65
CA GLY A 60 4.62 8.28 6.69
C GLY A 60 4.28 6.79 6.77
N PRO A 61 5.28 5.88 6.81
CA PRO A 61 5.03 4.46 6.93
C PRO A 61 4.37 4.03 8.27
N LEU A 62 4.52 4.80 9.36
CA LEU A 62 3.85 4.53 10.65
C LEU A 62 2.34 4.81 10.60
N PHE A 63 1.86 5.54 9.59
CA PHE A 63 0.43 5.78 9.38
C PHE A 63 -0.24 4.70 8.49
N GLN A 64 0.52 3.78 7.90
CA GLN A 64 -0.06 2.71 7.06
C GLN A 64 -1.00 1.76 7.81
N PRO A 65 -0.87 1.50 9.13
CA PRO A 65 -1.90 0.75 9.86
C PRO A 65 -3.29 1.39 9.75
N ILE A 66 -3.39 2.71 9.75
CA ILE A 66 -4.67 3.41 9.58
C ILE A 66 -5.23 3.16 8.19
N ARG A 67 -4.40 3.28 7.14
CA ARG A 67 -4.81 2.99 5.75
C ARG A 67 -5.18 1.52 5.55
N GLY A 68 -4.45 0.61 6.18
CA GLY A 68 -4.74 -0.83 6.14
C GLY A 68 -6.08 -1.16 6.82
N LEU A 69 -6.43 -0.46 7.90
CA LEU A 69 -7.74 -0.57 8.52
C LEU A 69 -8.85 -0.05 7.58
N ILE A 70 -8.64 1.07 6.90
CA ILE A 70 -9.59 1.60 5.90
C ILE A 70 -9.81 0.57 4.78
N PHE A 71 -8.74 -0.05 4.27
CA PHE A 71 -8.85 -1.13 3.29
C PHE A 71 -9.62 -2.33 3.83
N ALA A 72 -9.39 -2.72 5.09
CA ALA A 72 -10.13 -3.82 5.69
C ALA A 72 -11.64 -3.52 5.78
N LEU A 73 -12.02 -2.28 6.12
CA LEU A 73 -13.42 -1.83 6.13
C LEU A 73 -14.05 -1.92 4.73
N ALA A 74 -13.30 -1.62 3.68
CA ALA A 74 -13.76 -1.76 2.30
C ALA A 74 -13.82 -3.23 1.83
N PHE A 75 -12.84 -4.06 2.21
CA PHE A 75 -12.77 -5.46 1.82
C PHE A 75 -13.76 -6.35 2.56
N PHE A 76 -14.09 -6.04 3.81
CA PHE A 76 -14.99 -6.85 4.63
C PHE A 76 -16.38 -7.08 4.03
N PRO A 77 -17.12 -6.08 3.52
CA PRO A 77 -18.40 -6.31 2.85
C PRO A 77 -18.24 -7.10 1.55
N LEU A 78 -17.07 -7.03 0.90
CA LEU A 78 -16.76 -7.73 -0.35
C LEU A 78 -16.11 -9.10 -0.13
N ARG A 79 -15.93 -9.55 1.12
CA ARG A 79 -15.05 -10.68 1.47
C ARG A 79 -15.42 -11.99 0.75
N GLU A 80 -16.69 -12.21 0.45
CA GLU A 80 -17.13 -13.40 -0.28
C GLU A 80 -16.61 -13.40 -1.73
N ILE A 81 -16.61 -12.24 -2.37
CA ILE A 81 -16.08 -12.07 -3.73
C ILE A 81 -14.55 -12.11 -3.71
N LEU A 82 -13.95 -11.41 -2.75
CA LEU A 82 -12.50 -11.21 -2.68
C LEU A 82 -11.74 -12.45 -2.19
N PHE A 83 -12.32 -13.24 -1.28
CA PHE A 83 -11.64 -14.40 -0.68
C PHE A 83 -12.33 -15.72 -1.02
N GLY A 84 -13.62 -15.72 -1.38
CA GLY A 84 -14.36 -16.93 -1.75
C GLY A 84 -14.14 -17.42 -3.18
N LYS A 85 -13.60 -16.57 -4.08
CA LYS A 85 -13.33 -16.93 -5.49
C LYS A 85 -11.84 -17.23 -5.73
N LYS A 86 -11.53 -18.15 -6.63
CA LYS A 86 -10.15 -18.53 -7.01
C LYS A 86 -9.31 -17.33 -7.50
N ASN A 87 -9.94 -16.39 -8.20
CA ASN A 87 -9.32 -15.18 -8.74
C ASN A 87 -9.61 -13.92 -7.89
N GLY A 88 -10.04 -14.08 -6.63
CA GLY A 88 -10.41 -12.96 -5.78
C GLY A 88 -9.27 -11.96 -5.52
N TRP A 89 -8.02 -12.42 -5.52
CA TRP A 89 -6.83 -11.54 -5.49
C TRP A 89 -6.74 -10.60 -6.70
N LEU A 90 -7.14 -11.06 -7.89
CA LEU A 90 -7.11 -10.25 -9.11
C LEU A 90 -8.24 -9.21 -9.09
N ILE A 91 -9.41 -9.60 -8.57
CA ILE A 91 -10.53 -8.67 -8.35
C ILE A 91 -10.10 -7.59 -7.37
N MET A 92 -9.51 -7.97 -6.23
CA MET A 92 -8.99 -7.02 -5.23
C MET A 92 -7.97 -6.07 -5.85
N TRP A 93 -6.98 -6.60 -6.58
CA TRP A 93 -5.95 -5.80 -7.24
C TRP A 93 -6.57 -4.81 -8.23
N TRP A 94 -7.45 -5.29 -9.11
CA TRP A 94 -8.10 -4.42 -10.08
C TRP A 94 -8.97 -3.35 -9.43
N THR A 95 -9.69 -3.67 -8.35
CA THR A 95 -10.47 -2.68 -7.59
C THR A 95 -9.55 -1.58 -7.03
N LEU A 96 -8.40 -1.95 -6.45
CA LEU A 96 -7.43 -0.99 -5.94
C LEU A 96 -6.82 -0.13 -7.06
N VAL A 97 -6.48 -0.73 -8.20
CA VAL A 97 -5.94 0.02 -9.36
C VAL A 97 -6.99 0.97 -9.93
N ALA A 98 -8.17 0.46 -10.25
CA ALA A 98 -9.23 1.24 -10.89
C ALA A 98 -9.68 2.40 -10.00
N LEU A 99 -9.99 2.16 -8.73
CA LEU A 99 -10.58 3.17 -7.84
C LEU A 99 -9.54 3.94 -7.02
N GLY A 100 -8.45 3.29 -6.63
CA GLY A 100 -7.44 3.85 -5.74
C GLY A 100 -6.25 4.50 -6.45
N ILE A 101 -6.04 4.21 -7.74
CA ILE A 101 -4.92 4.76 -8.52
C ILE A 101 -5.44 5.57 -9.71
N LEU A 102 -6.25 4.96 -10.58
CA LEU A 102 -6.66 5.60 -11.85
C LEU A 102 -7.82 6.60 -11.66
N SER A 103 -8.87 6.22 -10.93
CA SER A 103 -10.12 6.98 -10.78
C SER A 103 -10.29 7.57 -9.37
N THR A 104 -9.23 8.09 -8.78
CA THR A 104 -9.31 8.77 -7.49
C THR A 104 -10.16 10.03 -7.57
N PHE A 105 -10.91 10.35 -6.51
CA PHE A 105 -11.73 11.57 -6.46
C PHE A 105 -10.92 12.88 -6.38
N GLY A 106 -9.69 12.83 -5.89
CA GLY A 106 -8.75 13.96 -5.97
C GLY A 106 -7.83 13.85 -7.19
N PRO A 107 -6.94 14.83 -7.42
CA PRO A 107 -5.95 14.81 -8.49
C PRO A 107 -4.53 14.41 -8.01
N PRO A 108 -4.30 13.26 -7.34
CA PRO A 108 -2.96 12.79 -7.07
C PRO A 108 -2.22 12.46 -8.38
N PRO A 109 -0.90 12.67 -8.44
CA PRO A 109 -0.10 12.34 -9.61
C PRO A 109 -0.28 10.87 -10.01
N GLY A 110 -0.54 10.62 -11.29
CA GLY A 110 -0.76 9.28 -11.84
C GLY A 110 -2.23 8.84 -11.89
N SER A 111 -3.18 9.61 -11.35
CA SER A 111 -4.61 9.42 -11.64
C SER A 111 -5.05 10.15 -12.89
N LEU A 112 -6.25 9.85 -13.41
CA LEU A 112 -6.84 10.59 -14.52
C LEU A 112 -6.96 12.08 -14.19
N GLU A 113 -7.47 12.41 -13.00
CA GLU A 113 -7.58 13.79 -12.53
C GLU A 113 -6.21 14.46 -12.36
N GLY A 114 -5.20 13.71 -11.91
CA GLY A 114 -3.82 14.18 -11.83
C GLY A 114 -3.25 14.56 -13.21
N MET A 115 -3.54 13.76 -14.23
CA MET A 115 -3.12 14.03 -15.62
C MET A 115 -3.84 15.23 -16.24
N ILE A 116 -5.06 15.54 -15.80
CA ILE A 116 -5.86 16.65 -16.34
C ILE A 116 -5.54 17.96 -15.60
N TYR A 117 -5.46 17.93 -14.27
CA TYR A 117 -5.44 19.15 -13.45
C TYR A 117 -4.06 19.59 -12.97
N THR A 118 -3.05 18.71 -12.97
CA THR A 118 -1.71 19.08 -12.51
C THR A 118 -0.82 19.51 -13.67
N ARG A 119 0.24 20.24 -13.34
CA ARG A 119 1.29 20.62 -14.30
C ARG A 119 2.44 19.61 -14.38
N ILE A 120 2.34 18.50 -13.65
CA ILE A 120 3.41 17.50 -13.56
C ILE A 120 3.48 16.73 -14.89
N PRO A 121 4.66 16.59 -15.51
CA PRO A 121 4.86 15.83 -16.72
C PRO A 121 4.25 14.45 -16.64
N ILE A 122 3.52 14.05 -17.69
CA ILE A 122 2.82 12.76 -17.74
C ILE A 122 3.80 11.61 -17.48
N LEU A 123 5.02 11.67 -18.02
CA LEU A 123 6.03 10.64 -17.79
C LEU A 123 6.45 10.52 -16.32
N ASP A 124 6.53 11.64 -15.60
CA ASP A 124 6.85 11.64 -14.16
C ASP A 124 5.67 11.09 -13.35
N GLN A 125 4.44 11.42 -13.73
CA GLN A 125 3.24 10.84 -13.12
C GLN A 125 3.17 9.31 -13.32
N LEU A 126 3.41 8.84 -14.55
CA LEU A 126 3.40 7.41 -14.90
C LEU A 126 4.54 6.63 -14.24
N THR A 127 5.67 7.29 -13.94
CA THR A 127 6.78 6.65 -13.24
C THR A 127 6.34 6.16 -11.85
N GLY A 128 5.44 6.88 -11.18
CA GLY A 128 4.88 6.46 -9.89
C GLY A 128 4.12 5.13 -9.95
N TRP A 129 3.58 4.74 -11.11
CA TRP A 129 2.89 3.46 -11.29
C TRP A 129 3.82 2.26 -11.09
N LEU A 130 5.12 2.42 -11.32
CA LEU A 130 6.12 1.37 -11.06
C LEU A 130 6.21 1.00 -9.57
N GLU A 131 5.76 1.88 -8.67
CA GLU A 131 5.63 1.57 -7.25
C GLU A 131 4.20 1.10 -6.92
N VAL A 132 3.20 1.95 -7.18
CA VAL A 132 1.87 1.79 -6.57
C VAL A 132 1.07 0.63 -7.16
N VAL A 133 1.24 0.34 -8.47
CA VAL A 133 0.52 -0.79 -9.11
C VAL A 133 1.08 -2.14 -8.66
N PRO A 134 2.41 -2.36 -8.63
CA PRO A 134 2.98 -3.56 -8.02
C PRO A 134 2.73 -3.67 -6.51
N GLN A 135 2.74 -2.56 -5.76
CA GLN A 135 2.39 -2.58 -4.33
C GLN A 135 0.97 -3.09 -4.11
N ALA A 136 -0.01 -2.59 -4.88
CA ALA A 136 -1.39 -3.05 -4.81
C ALA A 136 -1.52 -4.53 -5.17
N LEU A 137 -0.72 -5.01 -6.14
CA LEU A 137 -0.69 -6.42 -6.53
C LEU A 137 -0.14 -7.30 -5.42
N LEU A 138 1.01 -6.92 -4.84
CA LEU A 138 1.64 -7.63 -3.73
C LEU A 138 0.69 -7.71 -2.53
N LEU A 139 0.06 -6.60 -2.16
CA LEU A 139 -0.96 -6.58 -1.12
C LEU A 139 -2.06 -7.59 -1.42
N SER A 140 -2.63 -7.54 -2.62
CA SER A 140 -3.76 -8.39 -3.00
C SER A 140 -3.41 -9.87 -2.98
N VAL A 141 -2.24 -10.25 -3.53
CA VAL A 141 -1.77 -11.64 -3.55
C VAL A 141 -1.47 -12.15 -2.14
N ILE A 142 -0.68 -11.39 -1.37
CA ILE A 142 -0.28 -11.79 -0.01
C ILE A 142 -1.52 -11.90 0.89
N LEU A 143 -2.38 -10.89 0.89
CA LEU A 143 -3.57 -10.87 1.73
C LEU A 143 -4.53 -12.00 1.37
N PHE A 144 -4.81 -12.20 0.08
CA PHE A 144 -5.66 -13.30 -0.40
C PHE A 144 -5.13 -14.65 0.04
N TYR A 145 -3.84 -14.90 -0.21
CA TYR A 145 -3.21 -16.17 0.15
C TYR A 145 -3.22 -16.39 1.66
N TRP A 146 -2.92 -15.35 2.44
CA TRP A 146 -2.83 -15.43 3.90
C TRP A 146 -4.19 -15.59 4.57
N VAL A 147 -5.24 -14.98 4.04
CA VAL A 147 -6.61 -15.15 4.55
C VAL A 147 -7.12 -16.56 4.25
N ASN A 148 -6.86 -17.08 3.04
CA ASN A 148 -7.37 -18.38 2.59
C ASN A 148 -6.58 -19.59 3.09
N HIS A 149 -5.38 -19.40 3.63
CA HIS A 149 -4.54 -20.48 4.17
C HIS A 149 -4.17 -20.22 5.64
N PRO A 150 -5.15 -20.14 6.57
CA PRO A 150 -4.90 -19.85 7.98
C PRO A 150 -4.07 -20.93 8.69
N GLU A 151 -4.01 -22.15 8.15
CA GLU A 151 -3.18 -23.25 8.65
C GLU A 151 -1.67 -22.97 8.55
N LYS A 152 -1.26 -22.09 7.64
CA LYS A 152 0.14 -21.72 7.41
C LYS A 152 0.62 -20.71 8.45
N LYS A 153 0.80 -21.18 9.70
CA LYS A 153 1.24 -20.37 10.84
C LYS A 153 2.56 -19.62 10.61
N TRP A 154 3.44 -20.13 9.75
CA TRP A 154 4.69 -19.46 9.40
C TRP A 154 4.45 -18.08 8.79
N LEU A 155 3.37 -17.89 8.02
CA LEU A 155 3.06 -16.61 7.39
C LEU A 155 2.63 -15.57 8.41
N ASN A 156 1.98 -15.99 9.51
CA ASN A 156 1.69 -15.09 10.64
C ASN A 156 2.98 -14.56 11.26
N TRP A 157 3.95 -15.46 11.49
CA TRP A 157 5.23 -15.09 12.08
C TRP A 157 6.06 -14.21 11.16
N VAL A 158 6.22 -14.59 9.89
CA VAL A 158 6.99 -13.80 8.93
C VAL A 158 6.39 -12.40 8.80
N MET A 159 5.09 -12.29 8.51
CA MET A 159 4.45 -11.00 8.31
C MET A 159 4.43 -10.16 9.59
N GLY A 160 4.20 -10.79 10.75
CA GLY A 160 4.22 -10.13 12.05
C GLY A 160 5.62 -9.60 12.41
N VAL A 161 6.65 -10.42 12.28
CA VAL A 161 8.04 -10.03 12.55
C VAL A 161 8.47 -8.89 11.62
N PHE A 162 8.22 -9.01 10.31
CA PHE A 162 8.51 -7.92 9.37
C PHE A 162 7.79 -6.64 9.74
N PHE A 163 6.50 -6.71 10.10
CA PHE A 163 5.74 -5.55 10.53
C PHE A 163 6.36 -4.87 11.75
N PHE A 164 6.67 -5.62 12.81
CA PHE A 164 7.29 -5.04 14.00
C PHE A 164 8.69 -4.49 13.72
N MET A 165 9.51 -5.20 12.95
CA MET A 165 10.84 -4.73 12.54
C MET A 165 10.77 -3.41 11.78
N VAL A 166 9.84 -3.30 10.82
CA VAL A 166 9.62 -2.07 10.05
C VAL A 166 9.25 -0.92 10.97
N ASN A 167 8.27 -1.10 11.85
CA ASN A 167 7.84 -0.05 12.78
C ASN A 167 8.95 0.36 13.75
N LEU A 168 9.71 -0.60 14.29
CA LEU A 168 10.85 -0.31 15.17
C LEU A 168 11.94 0.48 14.44
N MET A 169 12.26 0.11 13.20
CA MET A 169 13.26 0.81 12.40
C MET A 169 12.85 2.25 12.09
N LEU A 170 11.56 2.48 11.80
CA LEU A 170 11.01 3.82 11.55
C LEU A 170 11.05 4.69 12.81
N VAL A 171 10.65 4.13 13.96
CA VAL A 171 10.71 4.85 15.25
C VAL A 171 12.16 5.17 15.61
N ALA A 172 13.08 4.21 15.48
CA ALA A 172 14.50 4.45 15.72
C ALA A 172 15.06 5.53 14.78
N GLY A 173 14.71 5.50 13.50
CA GLY A 173 15.12 6.52 12.53
C GLY A 173 14.61 7.93 12.86
N LEU A 174 13.42 8.05 13.47
CA LEU A 174 12.90 9.34 13.95
C LEU A 174 13.57 9.82 15.24
N LEU A 175 14.03 8.92 16.11
CA LEU A 175 14.65 9.26 17.40
C LEU A 175 16.13 9.67 17.28
N VAL A 176 16.83 9.23 16.23
CA VAL A 176 18.28 9.52 16.02
C VAL A 176 18.48 10.84 15.25
N ARG A 177 17.41 11.64 15.10
CA ARG A 177 17.37 12.80 14.23
C ARG A 177 17.50 14.12 14.97
#